data_AF-W1XNZ2-F1
#
_entry.id   AF-W1XNZ2-F1
#
_cell.length_a   1.000
_cell.length_b   1.000
_cell.length_c   1.000
_cell.angle_alpha   90.00
_cell.angle_beta   90.00
_cell.angle_gamma   90.00
#
_symmetry.space_group_name_H-M   'P 1'
#
loop_
_entity.id
_entity.type
_entity.pdbx_description
1 polymer ?
#
loop_
_entity_poly.entity_id
_entity_poly.type
_entity_poly.pdbx_seq_one_letter_code
_entity_poly.pdbx_strand_id
1 'polypeptide(L)'
;DRVTAKLDAAHIEHVLFDQVDANPLTTTALDGAALAKSESCDMVVAIGGGSIMDCAKGIAFMSVNEGDINDYIFNRKTSDKALP
;
A
#
# COMPACT_ATOMS: atom_id res chain seq x y z
N ASP A 1 2.91 8.86 14.88
CA ASP A 1 2.67 9.85 15.96
C ASP A 1 1.76 10.99 15.53
N ARG A 2 2.24 12.01 14.80
CA ARG A 2 1.39 13.16 14.41
C ARG A 2 0.21 12.77 13.52
N VAL A 3 0.42 11.85 12.57
CA VAL A 3 -0.60 11.40 11.62
C VAL A 3 -1.61 10.48 12.33
N THR A 4 -1.13 9.45 13.03
CA THR A 4 -1.98 8.52 13.78
C THR A 4 -2.89 9.24 14.76
N ALA A 5 -2.36 10.20 15.54
CA ALA A 5 -3.18 11.02 16.45
C ALA A 5 -4.28 11.84 15.76
N LYS A 6 -4.07 12.25 14.50
CA LYS A 6 -5.10 12.97 13.71
C LYS A 6 -6.16 12.02 13.17
N LEU A 7 -5.77 10.81 12.78
CA LEU A 7 -6.70 9.76 12.38
C LEU A 7 -7.57 9.32 13.58
N ASP A 8 -6.95 9.11 14.75
CA ASP A 8 -7.66 8.79 16.00
C ASP A 8 -8.69 9.87 16.36
N ALA A 9 -8.28 11.15 16.32
CA ALA A 9 -9.17 12.27 16.61
C ALA A 9 -10.31 12.43 15.59
N ALA A 10 -10.14 11.92 14.37
CA ALA A 10 -11.16 11.87 13.33
C ALA A 10 -11.98 10.57 13.36
N HIS A 11 -11.71 9.66 14.30
CA HIS A 11 -12.30 8.33 14.38
C HIS A 11 -12.11 7.50 13.09
N ILE A 12 -10.93 7.61 12.48
CA ILE A 12 -10.53 6.82 11.32
C ILE A 12 -9.68 5.65 11.81
N GLU A 13 -10.19 4.43 11.63
CA GLU A 13 -9.45 3.20 11.92
C GLU A 13 -8.24 3.10 10.99
N HIS A 14 -7.11 2.67 11.53
CA HIS A 14 -5.88 2.59 10.78
C HIS A 14 -4.97 1.47 11.27
N VAL A 15 -4.21 0.90 10.35
CA VAL A 15 -3.14 -0.07 10.61
C VAL A 15 -1.82 0.52 10.11
N LEU A 16 -0.75 0.33 10.89
CA LEU A 16 0.59 0.80 10.52
C LEU A 16 1.35 -0.30 9.77
N PHE A 17 1.94 0.06 8.64
CA PHE A 17 2.92 -0.75 7.93
C PHE A 17 4.23 0.05 7.79
N ASP A 18 5.25 -0.31 8.55
CA ASP A 18 6.52 0.43 8.70
C ASP A 18 7.74 -0.36 8.20
N GLN A 19 7.53 -1.43 7.44
CA GLN A 19 8.57 -2.34 6.95
C GLN A 19 9.17 -1.92 5.61
N VAL A 20 9.04 -0.65 5.23
CA VAL A 20 9.47 -0.14 3.92
C VAL A 20 10.88 0.44 4.00
N ASP A 21 11.82 -0.23 3.37
CA ASP A 21 13.21 0.22 3.25
C ASP A 21 13.39 1.25 2.12
N ALA A 22 14.57 1.90 2.10
CA ALA A 22 14.93 2.92 1.11
C ALA A 22 14.87 2.44 -0.35
N ASN A 23 15.02 1.14 -0.61
CA ASN A 23 14.83 0.52 -1.92
C ASN A 23 13.77 -0.59 -1.78
N PRO A 24 12.48 -0.24 -1.85
CA PRO A 24 11.41 -1.18 -1.56
C PRO A 24 11.40 -2.30 -2.59
N LEU A 25 11.34 -3.53 -2.11
CA LEU A 25 11.16 -4.70 -2.96
C LEU A 25 9.66 -4.85 -3.29
N THR A 26 9.37 -5.50 -4.41
CA THR A 26 7.99 -5.86 -4.76
C THR A 26 7.34 -6.74 -3.70
N THR A 27 8.13 -7.58 -3.01
CA THR A 27 7.66 -8.40 -1.88
C THR A 27 7.13 -7.55 -0.73
N THR A 28 7.81 -6.44 -0.39
CA THR A 28 7.36 -5.52 0.66
C THR A 28 6.01 -4.89 0.32
N ALA A 29 5.81 -4.53 -0.96
CA ALA A 29 4.51 -4.02 -1.41
C ALA A 29 3.41 -5.09 -1.38
N LEU A 30 3.75 -6.35 -1.65
CA LEU A 30 2.82 -7.47 -1.55
C LEU A 30 2.45 -7.79 -0.10
N ASP A 31 3.41 -7.72 0.83
CA ASP A 31 3.16 -7.91 2.27
C ASP A 31 2.22 -6.81 2.80
N GLY A 32 2.47 -5.55 2.42
CA GLY A 32 1.58 -4.44 2.75
C GLY A 32 0.19 -4.58 2.12
N ALA A 33 0.08 -5.08 0.88
CA ALA A 33 -1.21 -5.33 0.24
C ALA A 33 -1.97 -6.49 0.91
N ALA A 34 -1.26 -7.52 1.37
CA ALA A 34 -1.86 -8.62 2.13
C ALA A 34 -2.44 -8.13 3.46
N LEU A 35 -1.70 -7.26 4.17
CA LEU A 35 -2.17 -6.62 5.40
C LEU A 35 -3.40 -5.73 5.12
N ALA A 36 -3.35 -4.89 4.09
CA ALA A 36 -4.47 -4.03 3.71
C ALA A 36 -5.73 -4.85 3.40
N LYS A 37 -5.58 -5.99 2.70
CA LYS A 37 -6.69 -6.92 2.43
C LYS A 37 -7.21 -7.60 3.70
N SER A 38 -6.34 -8.06 4.60
CA SER A 38 -6.77 -8.75 5.83
C SER A 38 -7.51 -7.82 6.79
N GLU A 39 -7.06 -6.57 6.88
CA GLU A 39 -7.69 -5.52 7.70
C GLU A 39 -8.84 -4.82 6.99
N SER A 40 -9.19 -5.22 5.76
CA SER A 40 -10.26 -4.61 4.95
C SER A 40 -10.08 -3.09 4.75
N CYS A 41 -8.84 -2.63 4.58
CA CYS A 41 -8.53 -1.24 4.35
C CYS A 41 -9.14 -0.74 3.02
N ASP A 42 -9.62 0.50 3.03
CA ASP A 42 -10.22 1.18 1.89
C ASP A 42 -9.37 2.32 1.32
N MET A 43 -8.22 2.62 1.94
CA MET A 43 -7.28 3.68 1.56
C MET A 43 -5.85 3.34 2.01
N VAL A 44 -4.84 3.81 1.26
CA VAL A 44 -3.42 3.73 1.63
C VAL A 44 -2.82 5.12 1.78
N VAL A 45 -2.33 5.44 2.99
CA VAL A 45 -1.70 6.74 3.27
C VAL A 45 -0.18 6.59 3.38
N ALA A 46 0.56 7.17 2.43
CA ALA A 46 2.02 7.15 2.42
C ALA A 46 2.60 8.34 3.20
N ILE A 47 3.42 8.07 4.23
CA ILE A 47 4.10 9.11 5.02
C ILE A 47 5.61 8.90 4.95
N GLY A 48 6.30 9.63 4.07
CA GLY A 48 7.75 9.55 3.93
C GLY A 48 8.27 10.09 2.59
N GLY A 49 9.43 9.58 2.17
CA GLY A 49 10.07 9.97 0.90
C GLY A 49 9.54 9.22 -0.33
N GLY A 50 10.25 9.36 -1.45
CA GLY A 50 9.91 8.71 -2.74
C GLY A 50 9.72 7.20 -2.63
N SER A 51 10.65 6.52 -1.96
CA SER A 51 10.62 5.07 -1.72
C SER A 51 9.34 4.62 -1.01
N ILE A 52 8.88 5.36 0.00
CA ILE A 52 7.65 5.06 0.72
C ILE A 52 6.43 5.26 -0.18
N MET A 53 6.41 6.36 -0.95
CA MET A 53 5.31 6.65 -1.87
C MET A 53 5.20 5.61 -3.00
N ASP A 54 6.32 5.13 -3.54
CA ASP A 54 6.32 4.11 -4.59
C ASP A 54 5.89 2.74 -4.06
N CYS A 55 6.34 2.37 -2.85
CA CYS A 55 5.84 1.18 -2.18
C CYS A 55 4.33 1.26 -1.93
N ALA A 56 3.84 2.42 -1.46
CA ALA A 56 2.42 2.64 -1.20
C ALA A 56 1.56 2.53 -2.47
N LYS A 57 2.02 3.02 -3.62
CA LYS A 57 1.32 2.80 -4.92
C LYS A 57 1.20 1.30 -5.23
N GLY A 58 2.28 0.55 -5.01
CA GLY A 58 2.29 -0.91 -5.17
C GLY A 58 1.28 -1.60 -4.24
N ILE A 59 1.25 -1.21 -2.97
CA ILE A 59 0.29 -1.71 -1.97
C ILE A 59 -1.14 -1.41 -2.41
N ALA A 60 -1.45 -0.14 -2.70
CA ALA A 60 -2.79 0.30 -3.10
C ALA A 60 -3.28 -0.40 -4.37
N PHE A 61 -2.39 -0.57 -5.35
CA PHE A 61 -2.69 -1.29 -6.59
C PHE A 61 -2.93 -2.78 -6.32
N MET A 62 -2.01 -3.48 -5.64
CA MET A 62 -2.15 -4.93 -5.39
C MET A 62 -3.23 -5.27 -4.37
N SER A 63 -3.74 -4.29 -3.62
CA SER A 63 -4.88 -4.45 -2.69
C SER A 63 -6.19 -4.75 -3.40
N VAL A 64 -6.35 -4.34 -4.67
CA VAL A 64 -7.60 -4.56 -5.46
C VAL A 64 -7.37 -5.34 -6.75
N ASN A 65 -6.13 -5.72 -7.03
CA ASN A 65 -5.76 -6.50 -8.21
C ASN A 65 -5.21 -7.88 -7.80
N GLU A 66 -5.42 -8.87 -8.66
CA GLU A 66 -5.01 -10.26 -8.44
C GLU A 66 -3.83 -10.68 -9.33
N GLY A 67 -3.13 -11.74 -8.92
CA GLY A 67 -1.98 -12.29 -9.63
C GLY A 67 -0.64 -11.71 -9.16
N ASP A 68 0.40 -11.95 -9.94
CA ASP A 68 1.76 -11.49 -9.65
C ASP A 68 1.91 -10.02 -10.07
N ILE A 69 2.47 -9.19 -9.19
CA ILE A 69 2.78 -7.78 -9.48
C ILE A 69 3.68 -7.62 -10.72
N ASN A 70 4.55 -8.59 -10.99
CA ASN A 70 5.42 -8.60 -12.18
C ASN A 70 4.61 -8.70 -13.48
N ASP A 71 3.44 -9.33 -13.48
CA ASP A 71 2.60 -9.37 -14.68
C ASP A 71 2.11 -7.98 -15.08
N TYR A 72 1.91 -7.08 -14.11
CA TYR A 72 1.56 -5.69 -14.37
C TYR A 72 2.78 -4.86 -14.76
N ILE A 73 3.91 -5.03 -14.08
CA ILE A 73 5.17 -4.32 -14.38
C ILE A 73 5.65 -4.61 -15.81
N PHE A 74 5.54 -5.86 -16.26
CA PHE A 74 5.93 -6.27 -17.62
C PHE A 74 4.79 -6.21 -18.63
N ASN A 75 3.69 -5.51 -18.32
CA ASN A 75 2.54 -5.30 -19.20
C ASN A 75 1.89 -6.58 -19.76
N ARG A 76 1.96 -7.70 -19.02
CA ARG A 76 1.22 -8.94 -19.33
C ARG A 76 -0.23 -8.84 -18.87
N LYS A 77 -0.48 -8.06 -17.82
CA LYS A 77 -1.80 -7.64 -17.34
C LYS A 77 -1.85 -6.12 -17.25
N THR A 78 -3.07 -5.57 -17.29
CA THR A 78 -3.31 -4.14 -17.13
C THR A 78 -4.49 -3.94 -16.17
N SER A 79 -4.45 -2.85 -15.41
CA SER A 79 -5.54 -2.39 -14.56
C SER A 79 -5.42 -0.89 -14.35
N ASP A 80 -6.56 -0.23 -14.22
CA ASP A 80 -6.69 1.19 -13.90
C ASP A 80 -7.22 1.40 -12.46
N LYS A 81 -7.31 0.33 -11.67
CA LYS A 81 -7.84 0.34 -10.31
C LYS A 81 -6.71 0.28 -9.28
N ALA A 82 -6.84 1.11 -8.26
CA ALA A 82 -6.07 1.04 -7.02
C ALA A 82 -6.97 1.53 -5.87
N LEU A 83 -6.63 1.18 -4.63
CA LEU A 83 -7.16 1.92 -3.50
C LEU A 83 -6.76 3.40 -3.59
N PRO A 84 -7.60 4.32 -3.11
CA PRO A 84 -7.24 5.71 -2.84
C PRO A 84 -5.93 5.86 -2.05
#